data_AF-A0A345EC07-F1
#
_entry.id   AF-A0A345EC07-F1
#
_cell.length_a   1.000
_cell.length_b   1.000
_cell.length_c   1.000
_cell.angle_alpha   90.00
_cell.angle_beta   90.00
_cell.angle_gamma   90.00
#
_symmetry.space_group_name_H-M   'P 1'
#
loop_
_entity.id
_entity.type
_entity.pdbx_description
1 polymer ?
#
loop_
_entity_poly.entity_id
_entity_poly.type
_entity_poly.pdbx_seq_one_letter_code
_entity_poly.pdbx_strand_id
1 'polypeptide(L)'
;MALHRRSVAGSAVATFLAGLALWPPRAVYWMRLAAVVGDGVTLAVVCLLAVTFGAAFAWLTGVDVLSFAVGGGVAYAAGMVAIEVWFLPDSPAHLVWYAVLLACLVGGAALRDRLLS
;
A
#
# COMPACT_ATOMS: atom_id res chain seq x y z
N MET A 1 2.01 -22.02 -7.86
CA MET A 1 2.33 -20.58 -7.80
C MET A 1 3.82 -20.46 -7.51
N ALA A 2 4.61 -19.96 -8.46
CA ALA A 2 6.07 -19.91 -8.33
C ALA A 2 6.51 -18.49 -7.95
N LEU A 3 7.05 -18.33 -6.74
CA LEU A 3 7.63 -17.07 -6.26
C LEU A 3 8.84 -16.69 -7.13
N HIS A 4 8.67 -15.67 -7.96
CA HIS A 4 9.76 -15.13 -8.76
C HIS A 4 10.42 -13.96 -8.02
N ARG A 5 11.71 -14.08 -7.72
CA ARG A 5 12.47 -13.05 -6.97
C ARG A 5 12.37 -11.66 -7.60
N ARG A 6 12.35 -11.56 -8.94
CA ARG A 6 12.16 -10.30 -9.67
C ARG A 6 10.78 -9.69 -9.43
N SER A 7 9.73 -10.52 -9.46
CA SER A 7 8.35 -10.09 -9.20
C SER A 7 8.18 -9.63 -7.75
N VAL A 8 8.80 -10.33 -6.79
CA VAL A 8 8.80 -9.92 -5.36
C VAL A 8 9.51 -8.58 -5.19
N ALA A 9 10.70 -8.40 -5.79
CA ALA A 9 11.45 -7.15 -5.69
C ALA A 9 10.69 -5.98 -6.33
N GLY A 10 10.11 -6.18 -7.53
CA GLY A 10 9.30 -5.17 -8.20
C GLY A 10 8.05 -4.81 -7.40
N SER A 11 7.40 -5.80 -6.79
CA SER A 11 6.23 -5.59 -5.92
C SER A 11 6.59 -4.83 -4.65
N ALA A 12 7.76 -5.10 -4.07
CA ALA A 12 8.25 -4.37 -2.91
C ALA A 12 8.49 -2.90 -3.23
N VAL A 13 9.19 -2.60 -4.33
CA VAL A 13 9.43 -1.22 -4.78
C VAL A 13 8.11 -0.51 -5.08
N ALA A 14 7.22 -1.15 -5.83
CA ALA A 14 5.91 -0.59 -6.18
C ALA A 14 5.07 -0.30 -4.93
N THR A 15 5.02 -1.23 -3.98
CA THR A 15 4.28 -1.06 -2.71
C THR A 15 4.88 0.05 -1.86
N PHE A 16 6.21 0.14 -1.79
CA PHE A 16 6.89 1.19 -1.03
C PHE A 16 6.59 2.58 -1.62
N LEU A 17 6.71 2.72 -2.94
CA LEU A 17 6.40 3.97 -3.63
C LEU A 17 4.92 4.33 -3.53
N ALA A 18 4.03 3.35 -3.67
CA ALA A 18 2.59 3.56 -3.51
C ALA A 18 2.25 3.99 -2.08
N GLY A 19 2.84 3.36 -1.06
CA GLY A 19 2.67 3.76 0.34
C GLY A 19 3.14 5.18 0.60
N LEU A 20 4.33 5.54 0.10
CA LEU A 20 4.87 6.90 0.24
C LEU A 20 4.03 7.94 -0.50
N ALA A 21 3.55 7.60 -1.70
CA ALA A 21 2.74 8.47 -2.53
C ALA A 21 1.34 8.64 -1.95
N LEU A 22 0.69 7.58 -1.49
CA LEU A 22 -0.67 7.58 -0.93
C LEU A 22 -0.74 8.06 0.50
N TRP A 23 0.35 7.96 1.27
CA TRP A 23 0.35 8.38 2.66
C TRP A 23 1.75 8.85 3.06
N PRO A 24 2.19 10.04 2.61
CA PRO A 24 3.52 10.51 2.93
C PRO A 24 3.67 10.72 4.45
N PRO A 25 4.87 10.51 5.00
CA PRO A 25 5.16 10.94 6.35
C PRO A 25 4.85 12.43 6.48
N ARG A 26 3.97 12.78 7.44
CA ARG A 26 3.36 14.10 7.68
C ARG A 26 2.08 14.46 6.89
N ALA A 27 1.54 13.57 6.05
CA ALA A 27 0.18 13.62 5.46
C ALA A 27 -0.32 15.02 4.99
N VAL A 28 0.58 15.87 4.51
CA VAL A 28 0.35 17.33 4.44
C VAL A 28 -0.81 17.70 3.51
N TYR A 29 -1.00 16.96 2.42
CA TYR A 29 -2.08 17.23 1.47
C TYR A 29 -3.40 16.55 1.85
N TRP A 30 -3.37 15.39 2.52
CA TRP A 30 -4.59 14.76 3.06
C TRP A 30 -5.19 15.56 4.20
N MET A 31 -4.39 16.24 5.02
CA MET A 31 -4.92 17.13 6.07
C MET A 31 -5.79 18.26 5.49
N ARG A 32 -5.42 18.80 4.32
CA ARG A 32 -6.24 19.83 3.65
C ARG A 32 -7.54 19.25 3.13
N LEU A 33 -7.52 18.03 2.60
CA LEU A 33 -8.74 17.36 2.12
C LEU A 33 -9.64 16.99 3.30
N ALA A 34 -9.07 16.41 4.36
CA ALA A 34 -9.78 16.04 5.58
C ALA A 34 -10.43 17.25 6.27
N ALA A 35 -9.80 18.42 6.23
CA ALA A 35 -10.40 19.65 6.73
C ALA A 35 -11.67 20.09 5.97
N VAL A 36 -11.87 19.64 4.73
CA VAL A 36 -13.01 20.02 3.88
C VAL A 36 -14.10 18.94 3.87
N VAL A 37 -13.71 17.67 3.70
CA VAL A 37 -14.65 16.54 3.53
C VAL A 37 -14.68 15.58 4.72
N GLY A 38 -13.85 15.81 5.73
CA GLY A 38 -13.73 14.95 6.91
C GLY A 38 -12.72 13.81 6.76
N ASP A 39 -12.25 13.31 7.90
CA ASP A 39 -11.25 12.24 7.97
C ASP A 39 -11.76 10.93 7.36
N GLY A 40 -13.03 10.57 7.64
CA GLY A 40 -13.61 9.32 7.15
C GLY A 40 -13.67 9.23 5.63
N VAL A 41 -14.10 10.31 4.96
CA VAL A 41 -14.15 10.37 3.48
C VAL A 41 -12.74 10.35 2.90
N THR A 42 -11.81 11.07 3.52
CA THR A 42 -10.40 11.11 3.08
C THR A 42 -9.76 9.71 3.13
N LEU A 43 -9.97 8.99 4.23
CA LEU A 43 -9.51 7.60 4.38
C LEU A 43 -10.15 6.66 3.36
N ALA A 44 -11.46 6.81 3.11
CA ALA A 44 -12.14 6.00 2.09
C ALA A 44 -11.55 6.23 0.69
N VAL A 45 -11.24 7.47 0.33
CA VAL A 45 -10.58 7.82 -0.93
C VAL A 45 -9.18 7.20 -1.02
N VAL A 46 -8.39 7.30 0.03
CA VAL A 46 -7.05 6.69 0.10
C VAL A 46 -7.12 5.17 -0.09
N CYS A 47 -8.02 4.50 0.62
CA CYS A 47 -8.22 3.06 0.49
C CYS A 47 -8.67 2.68 -0.93
N LEU A 48 -9.55 3.46 -1.54
CA LEU A 48 -10.02 3.22 -2.91
C LEU A 48 -8.89 3.41 -3.93
N LEU A 49 -8.03 4.42 -3.75
CA LEU A 49 -6.83 4.62 -4.56
C LEU A 49 -5.84 3.46 -4.39
N ALA A 50 -5.66 2.96 -3.16
CA ALA A 50 -4.82 1.80 -2.89
C ALA A 50 -5.37 0.53 -3.59
N VAL A 51 -6.66 0.26 -3.47
CA VAL A 51 -7.31 -0.89 -4.15
C VAL A 51 -7.16 -0.78 -5.67
N THR A 52 -7.46 0.38 -6.25
CA THR A 52 -7.37 0.60 -7.70
C THR A 52 -5.93 0.47 -8.20
N PHE A 53 -4.95 0.99 -7.45
CA PHE A 53 -3.54 0.84 -7.77
C PHE A 53 -3.10 -0.63 -7.72
N GLY A 54 -3.48 -1.37 -6.68
CA GLY A 54 -3.18 -2.80 -6.56
C GLY A 54 -3.76 -3.63 -7.71
N ALA A 55 -5.01 -3.35 -8.08
CA ALA A 55 -5.68 -3.99 -9.21
C ALA A 55 -5.00 -3.65 -10.56
N ALA A 56 -4.65 -2.37 -10.76
CA ALA A 56 -3.96 -1.92 -11.98
C ALA A 56 -2.55 -2.51 -12.08
N PHE A 57 -1.80 -2.54 -10.98
CA PHE A 57 -0.46 -3.11 -10.94
C PHE A 57 -0.47 -4.60 -11.30
N ALA A 58 -1.34 -5.39 -10.66
CA ALA A 58 -1.49 -6.81 -10.97
C ALA A 58 -1.86 -7.04 -12.45
N TRP A 59 -2.75 -6.21 -13.00
CA TRP A 59 -3.14 -6.30 -14.40
C TRP A 59 -2.00 -5.97 -15.38
N LEU A 60 -1.26 -4.89 -15.12
CA LEU A 60 -0.19 -4.43 -16.01
C LEU A 60 1.03 -5.35 -15.98
N THR A 61 1.30 -5.97 -14.83
CA THR A 61 2.52 -6.75 -14.62
C THR A 61 2.30 -8.26 -14.69
N GLY A 62 1.06 -8.74 -14.57
CA GLY A 62 0.73 -10.16 -14.49
C GLY A 62 1.35 -10.86 -13.27
N VAL A 63 1.73 -10.11 -12.24
CA VAL A 63 2.32 -10.65 -11.01
C VAL A 63 1.26 -11.38 -10.20
N ASP A 64 1.60 -12.57 -9.72
CA ASP A 64 0.70 -13.33 -8.85
C ASP A 64 0.50 -12.65 -7.49
N VAL A 65 -0.70 -12.78 -6.95
CA VAL A 65 -1.12 -12.15 -5.69
C VAL A 65 -0.20 -12.53 -4.53
N LEU A 66 0.36 -13.74 -4.50
CA LEU A 66 1.25 -14.19 -3.43
C LEU A 66 2.61 -13.49 -3.51
N SER A 67 3.23 -13.39 -4.70
CA SER A 67 4.46 -12.61 -4.90
C SER A 67 4.25 -11.13 -4.57
N PHE A 68 3.09 -10.57 -4.92
CA PHE A 68 2.75 -9.20 -4.59
C PHE A 68 2.60 -8.99 -3.08
N ALA A 69 1.89 -9.89 -2.38
CA ALA A 69 1.73 -9.83 -0.93
C ALA A 69 3.05 -9.99 -0.18
N VAL A 70 3.92 -10.91 -0.62
CA VAL A 70 5.25 -11.11 -0.02
C VAL A 70 6.14 -9.88 -0.24
N GLY A 71 6.20 -9.36 -1.47
CA GLY A 71 6.96 -8.14 -1.78
C GLY A 71 6.44 -6.94 -0.99
N GLY A 72 5.12 -6.77 -0.93
CA GLY A 72 4.49 -5.71 -0.14
C GLY A 72 4.74 -5.85 1.36
N GLY A 73 4.78 -7.07 1.90
CA GLY A 73 5.17 -7.34 3.29
C GLY A 73 6.62 -6.93 3.58
N VAL A 74 7.55 -7.19 2.66
CA VAL A 74 8.95 -6.73 2.78
C VAL A 74 9.01 -5.21 2.76
N ALA A 75 8.28 -4.57 1.84
CA ALA A 75 8.20 -3.11 1.76
C ALA A 75 7.61 -2.48 3.04
N TYR A 76 6.58 -3.10 3.60
CA TYR A 76 5.98 -2.70 4.86
C TYR A 76 7.02 -2.76 5.99
N ALA A 77 7.70 -3.90 6.17
CA ALA A 77 8.70 -4.06 7.23
C ALA A 77 9.84 -3.04 7.08
N ALA A 78 10.37 -2.86 5.86
CA ALA A 78 11.42 -1.88 5.59
C ALA A 78 10.95 -0.44 5.84
N GLY A 79 9.72 -0.11 5.42
CA GLY A 79 9.11 1.18 5.66
C GLY A 79 8.91 1.47 7.15
N MET A 80 8.47 0.48 7.93
CA MET A 80 8.27 0.66 9.37
C MET A 80 9.61 0.92 10.08
N VAL A 81 10.66 0.16 9.73
CA VAL A 81 12.01 0.40 10.26
C VAL A 81 12.49 1.81 9.88
N ALA A 82 12.29 2.23 8.63
CA ALA A 82 12.69 3.57 8.20
C ALA A 82 11.93 4.67 8.97
N ILE A 83 10.62 4.52 9.16
CA ILE A 83 9.79 5.48 9.90
C ILE A 83 10.22 5.56 11.36
N GLU A 84 10.38 4.42 12.04
CA GLU A 84 10.82 4.36 13.44
C GLU A 84 12.18 5.04 13.64
N VAL A 85 13.15 4.76 12.76
CA VAL A 85 14.51 5.31 12.89
C VAL A 85 14.58 6.80 12.56
N TRP A 86 13.81 7.27 11.55
CA TRP A 86 13.98 8.63 11.02
C TRP A 86 13.01 9.64 11.61
N PHE A 87 11.80 9.20 11.99
CA PHE A 87 10.73 10.09 12.42
C PHE A 87 10.40 9.98 13.91
N LEU A 88 10.91 8.95 14.62
CA LEU A 88 10.60 8.67 16.03
C LEU A 88 9.13 8.95 16.36
N PRO A 89 8.20 8.18 15.76
CA PRO A 89 6.78 8.47 15.86
C PRO A 89 6.29 8.36 17.31
N ASP A 90 5.47 9.33 17.73
CA ASP A 90 4.89 9.36 19.08
C ASP A 90 3.86 8.24 19.33
N SER A 91 3.40 7.55 18.27
CA SER A 91 2.38 6.50 18.37
C SER A 91 2.54 5.39 17.31
N PRO A 92 2.10 4.15 17.61
CA PRO A 92 2.16 3.02 16.69
C PRO A 92 1.09 3.07 15.59
N ALA A 93 0.32 4.15 15.48
CA ALA A 93 -0.77 4.27 14.50
C ALA A 93 -0.28 4.09 13.06
N HIS A 94 0.96 4.47 12.76
CA HIS A 94 1.57 4.29 11.46
C HIS A 94 1.63 2.80 11.06
N LEU A 95 1.96 1.88 11.97
CA LEU A 95 1.95 0.44 11.73
C LEU A 95 0.59 -0.02 11.20
N VAL A 96 -0.48 0.37 11.90
CA VAL A 96 -1.85 -0.04 11.56
C VAL A 96 -2.27 0.53 10.20
N TRP A 97 -2.04 1.82 9.96
CA TRP A 97 -2.45 2.47 8.71
C TRP A 97 -1.72 1.94 7.49
N TYR A 98 -0.40 1.73 7.58
CA TYR A 98 0.35 1.12 6.47
C TYR A 98 -0.02 -0.36 6.26
N ALA A 99 -0.41 -1.08 7.31
CA ALA A 99 -0.94 -2.44 7.17
C ALA A 99 -2.31 -2.46 6.45
N VAL A 100 -3.19 -1.51 6.77
CA VAL A 100 -4.47 -1.33 6.07
C VAL A 100 -4.24 -1.00 4.59
N LEU A 101 -3.31 -0.08 4.29
CA LEU A 101 -2.93 0.24 2.91
C LEU A 101 -2.41 -0.98 2.14
N LEU A 102 -1.54 -1.78 2.77
CA LEU A 102 -1.06 -3.02 2.19
C LEU A 102 -2.21 -4.00 1.93
N ALA A 103 -3.13 -4.15 2.87
CA ALA A 103 -4.32 -4.99 2.70
C ALA A 103 -5.20 -4.51 1.54
N CYS A 104 -5.39 -3.19 1.37
CA CYS A 104 -6.10 -2.61 0.24
C CYS A 104 -5.39 -2.89 -1.09
N LEU A 105 -4.07 -2.73 -1.17
CA LEU A 105 -3.28 -3.03 -2.36
C LEU A 105 -3.42 -4.50 -2.75
N VAL A 106 -3.17 -5.42 -1.82
CA VAL A 106 -3.26 -6.87 -2.05
C VAL A 106 -4.71 -7.27 -2.36
N GLY A 107 -5.68 -6.69 -1.66
CA GLY A 107 -7.10 -6.91 -1.90
C GLY A 107 -7.54 -6.48 -3.29
N GLY A 108 -7.03 -5.36 -3.79
CA GLY A 108 -7.26 -4.91 -5.17
C GLY A 108 -6.71 -5.88 -6.22
N ALA A 109 -5.48 -6.36 -6.01
CA ALA A 109 -4.88 -7.40 -6.85
C ALA A 109 -5.70 -8.70 -6.83
N ALA A 110 -6.13 -9.16 -5.64
CA ALA A 110 -6.92 -10.38 -5.48
C ALA A 110 -8.33 -10.28 -6.09
N LEU A 111 -8.99 -9.12 -5.98
CA LEU A 111 -10.30 -8.87 -6.58
C LEU A 111 -10.23 -8.94 -8.11
N ARG A 112 -9.15 -8.43 -8.71
CA ARG A 112 -8.91 -8.51 -10.16
C ARG A 112 -8.78 -9.96 -10.62
N ASP A 113 -7.96 -10.75 -9.95
CA ASP A 113 -7.76 -12.18 -10.29
C ASP A 113 -9.08 -12.95 -10.28
N ARG A 114 -9.96 -12.66 -9.31
CA ARG A 114 -11.30 -13.25 -9.19
C ARG A 114 -12.28 -12.82 -10.28
N LEU A 115 -12.12 -11.62 -10.84
CA LEU A 115 -13.02 -11.08 -11.88
C LEU A 115 -12.65 -11.55 -13.29
N LEU A 116 -11.42 -12.04 -13.49
CA LEU A 116 -10.90 -12.50 -14.78
C LEU A 116 -10.77 -14.03 -14.89
N SER A 117 -11.00 -14.75 -13.78
CA SER A 117 -11.09 -16.22 -13.71
C SER A 117 -12.49 -16.74 -14.05
#